data_AF-A0A1I0KRL2-F1
#
_entry.id   AF-A0A1I0KRL2-F1
#
_cell.length_a   1.000
_cell.length_b   1.000
_cell.length_c   1.000
_cell.angle_alpha   90.00
_cell.angle_beta   90.00
_cell.angle_gamma   90.00
#
_symmetry.space_group_name_H-M   'P 1'
#
loop_
_entity.id
_entity.type
_entity.pdbx_description
1 polymer ?
#
loop_
_entity_poly.entity_id
_entity_poly.type
_entity_poly.pdbx_seq_one_letter_code
_entity_poly.pdbx_strand_id
1 'polypeptide(L)'
;MTDLAAPEEEDLAAARRRLAAAQGRVVRALVAAGEVPDGFDPARLRAQAASLLAKRRSVVARLRPDAAEAAGPDLAAEFAAYARAREEPPPGYRADADDFAAWLRERGRLPDPPRRRAPWWRRLLP
;
A
#
# COMPACT_ATOMS: atom_id res chain seq x y z
N MET A 1 27.66 40.42 17.09
CA MET A 1 26.92 40.28 15.82
C MET A 1 26.03 39.07 16.00
N THR A 2 24.96 39.27 16.75
CA THR A 2 24.11 38.21 17.31
C THR A 2 23.25 37.62 16.21
N ASP A 3 23.31 36.30 16.11
CA ASP A 3 22.47 35.47 15.25
C ASP A 3 21.00 35.60 15.69
N LEU A 4 20.25 36.43 14.97
CA LEU A 4 18.81 36.59 15.11
C LEU A 4 18.04 35.65 14.17
N ALA A 5 18.73 34.86 13.32
CA ALA A 5 18.11 33.99 12.32
C ALA A 5 17.77 32.59 12.89
N ALA A 6 18.56 32.09 13.84
CA ALA A 6 18.33 30.79 14.50
C ALA A 6 16.90 30.53 15.03
N PRO A 7 16.21 31.47 15.72
CA PRO A 7 14.86 31.21 16.25
C PRO A 7 13.78 31.12 15.16
N GLU A 8 13.93 31.87 14.05
CA GLU A 8 12.97 31.82 12.93
C GLU A 8 13.13 30.53 12.10
N GLU A 9 14.37 30.09 11.90
CA GLU A 9 14.66 28.80 11.25
C GLU A 9 14.14 27.61 12.06
N GLU A 10 14.27 27.67 13.39
CA GLU A 10 13.76 26.64 14.29
C GLU A 10 12.23 26.57 14.29
N ASP A 11 11.53 27.71 14.31
CA ASP A 11 10.06 27.74 14.20
C ASP A 11 9.59 27.27 12.82
N LEU A 12 10.26 27.66 11.74
CA LEU A 12 9.95 27.16 10.40
C LEU A 12 10.14 25.63 10.30
N ALA A 13 11.21 25.10 10.89
CA ALA A 13 11.42 23.66 10.98
C ALA A 13 10.33 22.97 11.79
N ALA A 14 9.90 23.56 12.91
CA ALA A 14 8.79 23.05 13.71
C ALA A 14 7.47 23.09 12.93
N ALA A 15 7.18 24.16 12.19
CA ALA A 15 6.02 24.28 11.32
C ALA A 15 6.00 23.22 10.22
N ARG A 16 7.14 22.97 9.58
CA ARG A 16 7.29 21.89 8.57
C ARG A 16 7.02 20.50 9.17
N ARG A 17 7.53 20.21 10.37
CA ARG A 17 7.25 18.95 11.07
C ARG A 17 5.76 18.78 11.38
N ARG A 18 5.09 19.83 11.87
CA ARG A 18 3.65 19.82 12.13
C ARG A 18 2.85 19.54 10.85
N LEU A 19 3.20 20.20 9.75
CA LEU A 19 2.56 19.99 8.45
C LEU A 19 2.76 18.55 7.94
N ALA A 20 4.00 18.04 7.95
CA ALA A 20 4.30 16.68 7.53
C ALA A 20 3.51 15.64 8.35
N ALA A 21 3.40 15.83 9.67
CA ALA A 21 2.60 14.97 10.53
C ALA A 21 1.10 15.02 10.15
N ALA A 22 0.56 16.20 9.87
CA ALA A 22 -0.84 16.35 9.43
C ALA A 22 -1.09 15.69 8.06
N GLN A 23 -0.20 15.89 7.09
CA GLN A 23 -0.25 15.23 5.79
C GLN A 23 -0.19 13.71 5.92
N GLY A 24 0.68 13.20 6.79
CA GLY A 24 0.77 11.77 7.08
C GLY A 24 -0.53 11.19 7.64
N ARG A 25 -1.27 11.92 8.48
CA ARG A 25 -2.60 11.47 8.94
C ARG A 25 -3.61 11.39 7.80
N VAL A 26 -3.62 12.36 6.89
CA VAL A 26 -4.50 12.32 5.70
C VAL A 26 -4.17 11.13 4.82
N VAL A 27 -2.88 10.88 4.55
CA VAL A 27 -2.45 9.72 3.76
C VAL A 27 -2.90 8.42 4.43
N ARG A 28 -2.66 8.25 5.74
CA ARG A 28 -3.10 7.05 6.47
C ARG A 28 -4.62 6.86 6.42
N ALA A 29 -5.41 7.91 6.56
CA ALA A 29 -6.87 7.83 6.43
C ALA A 29 -7.32 7.35 5.05
N LEU A 30 -6.58 7.71 3.99
CA LEU A 30 -6.89 7.31 2.61
C LEU A 30 -6.46 5.88 2.27
N VAL A 31 -5.34 5.39 2.82
CA VAL A 31 -4.72 4.12 2.34
C VAL A 31 -4.62 3.01 3.38
N ALA A 32 -4.77 3.34 4.67
CA ALA A 32 -4.50 2.45 5.80
C ALA A 32 -5.64 2.44 6.84
N ALA A 33 -6.85 2.84 6.45
CA ALA A 33 -8.01 2.94 7.34
C ALA A 33 -7.77 3.79 8.61
N GLY A 34 -6.87 4.78 8.54
CA GLY A 34 -6.65 5.72 9.63
C GLY A 34 -7.87 6.60 9.92
N GLU A 35 -7.88 7.19 11.12
CA GLU A 35 -8.91 8.15 11.50
C GLU A 35 -8.91 9.38 10.58
N VAL A 36 -10.11 9.88 10.27
CA VAL A 36 -10.30 11.09 9.47
C VAL A 36 -9.77 12.29 10.28
N PRO A 37 -8.77 13.04 9.79
CA PRO A 37 -8.25 14.19 10.52
C PRO A 37 -9.27 15.33 10.61
N ASP A 38 -9.20 16.11 11.68
CA ASP A 38 -10.02 17.32 11.85
C ASP A 38 -9.93 18.26 10.64
N GLY A 39 -11.05 18.89 10.30
CA GLY A 39 -11.17 19.79 9.15
C GLY A 39 -11.45 19.10 7.81
N PHE A 40 -11.47 17.76 7.76
CA PHE A 40 -11.90 17.01 6.58
C PHE A 40 -13.32 16.47 6.73
N ASP A 41 -14.07 16.49 5.63
CA ASP A 41 -15.37 15.82 5.54
C ASP A 41 -15.19 14.29 5.57
N PRO A 42 -15.72 13.59 6.60
CA PRO A 42 -15.54 12.15 6.73
C PRO A 42 -16.15 11.33 5.60
N ALA A 43 -17.27 11.78 5.02
CA ALA A 43 -17.92 11.08 3.92
C ALA A 43 -17.10 11.19 2.64
N ARG A 44 -16.59 12.39 2.33
CA ARG A 44 -15.70 12.61 1.18
C ARG A 44 -14.41 11.82 1.30
N LEU A 45 -13.78 11.80 2.47
CA LEU A 45 -12.52 11.08 2.67
C LEU A 45 -12.71 9.56 2.53
N ARG A 46 -13.80 9.00 3.07
CA ARG A 46 -14.15 7.58 2.87
C ARG A 46 -14.44 7.25 1.41
N ALA A 47 -15.13 8.12 0.68
CA ALA A 47 -15.37 7.93 -0.76
C ALA A 47 -14.06 7.92 -1.57
N GLN A 48 -13.10 8.77 -1.21
CA GLN A 48 -11.76 8.77 -1.81
C GLN A 48 -10.98 7.50 -1.46
N ALA A 49 -10.99 7.07 -0.20
CA ALA A 49 -10.35 5.82 0.22
C ALA A 49 -10.91 4.60 -0.55
N ALA A 50 -12.24 4.53 -0.71
CA ALA A 50 -12.89 3.48 -1.49
C ALA A 50 -12.47 3.52 -2.98
N SER A 51 -12.36 4.72 -3.56
CA SER A 51 -11.90 4.91 -4.94
C SER A 51 -10.44 4.46 -5.12
N LEU A 52 -9.56 4.79 -4.18
CA LEU A 52 -8.16 4.36 -4.19
C LEU A 52 -8.03 2.83 -4.06
N LEU A 53 -8.80 2.22 -3.17
CA LEU A 53 -8.84 0.76 -3.02
C LEU A 53 -9.31 0.08 -4.33
N ALA A 54 -10.37 0.59 -4.95
CA ALA A 54 -10.87 0.09 -6.23
C ALA A 54 -9.84 0.26 -7.37
N LYS A 55 -9.12 1.39 -7.39
CA LYS A 55 -8.05 1.64 -8.36
C LYS A 55 -6.91 0.65 -8.19
N ARG A 56 -6.42 0.46 -6.96
CA ARG A 56 -5.36 -0.52 -6.65
C ARG A 56 -5.76 -1.92 -7.09
N ARG A 57 -6.95 -2.38 -6.70
CA ARG A 57 -7.53 -3.67 -7.13
C ARG A 57 -7.53 -3.82 -8.65
N SER A 58 -7.96 -2.78 -9.38
CA SER A 58 -7.99 -2.81 -10.85
C SER A 58 -6.59 -2.90 -11.46
N VAL A 59 -5.58 -2.24 -10.88
CA VAL A 59 -4.20 -2.34 -11.35
C VAL A 59 -3.63 -3.73 -11.05
N VAL A 60 -3.87 -4.27 -9.85
CA VAL A 60 -3.44 -5.62 -9.49
C VAL A 60 -4.05 -6.67 -10.42
N ALA A 61 -5.34 -6.57 -10.74
CA ALA A 61 -5.99 -7.48 -11.69
C ALA A 61 -5.37 -7.44 -13.09
N ARG A 62 -4.78 -6.30 -13.50
CA ARG A 62 -4.06 -6.17 -14.77
C ARG A 62 -2.64 -6.73 -14.70
N LEU A 63 -1.95 -6.53 -13.58
CA LEU A 63 -0.56 -6.96 -13.40
C LEU A 63 -0.43 -8.45 -13.06
N ARG A 64 -1.44 -9.01 -12.38
CA ARG A 64 -1.51 -10.39 -11.90
C ARG A 64 -2.90 -10.97 -12.19
N PRO A 65 -3.22 -11.23 -13.48
CA PRO A 65 -4.51 -11.80 -13.86
C PRO A 65 -4.73 -13.17 -13.20
N ASP A 66 -3.67 -13.95 -12.98
CA ASP A 66 -3.72 -15.22 -12.24
C ASP A 66 -4.28 -15.07 -10.81
N ALA A 67 -3.88 -14.01 -10.09
CA ALA A 67 -4.39 -13.72 -8.76
C ALA A 67 -5.85 -13.23 -8.81
N ALA A 68 -6.22 -12.46 -9.83
CA ALA A 68 -7.60 -12.01 -10.00
C ALA A 68 -8.55 -13.16 -10.37
N GLU A 69 -8.13 -14.06 -11.25
CA GLU A 69 -8.87 -15.26 -11.62
C GLU A 69 -9.05 -16.19 -10.42
N ALA A 70 -7.99 -16.39 -9.64
CA ALA A 70 -8.04 -17.20 -8.41
C ALA A 70 -8.99 -16.65 -7.35
N ALA A 71 -9.06 -15.32 -7.18
CA ALA A 71 -10.01 -14.70 -6.28
C ALA A 71 -11.45 -14.68 -6.86
N GLY A 72 -11.60 -14.68 -8.18
CA GLY A 72 -12.88 -14.78 -8.87
C GLY A 72 -13.89 -13.72 -8.39
N PRO A 73 -15.16 -14.11 -8.11
CA PRO A 73 -16.18 -13.21 -7.58
C PRO A 73 -15.79 -12.51 -6.26
N ASP A 74 -14.90 -13.13 -5.46
CA ASP A 74 -14.46 -12.62 -4.16
C ASP A 74 -13.35 -11.56 -4.28
N LEU A 75 -12.82 -11.26 -5.47
CA LEU A 75 -11.69 -10.34 -5.67
C LEU A 75 -11.86 -9.00 -4.93
N ALA A 76 -13.06 -8.45 -4.91
CA ALA A 76 -13.35 -7.22 -4.18
C ALA A 76 -13.17 -7.38 -2.66
N ALA A 77 -13.72 -8.45 -2.10
CA ALA A 77 -13.67 -8.74 -0.68
C ALA A 77 -12.25 -9.13 -0.24
N GLU A 78 -11.58 -9.99 -1.00
CA GLU A 78 -10.21 -10.43 -0.75
C GLU A 78 -9.22 -9.27 -0.80
N PHE A 79 -9.32 -8.40 -1.83
CA PHE A 79 -8.44 -7.25 -1.92
C PHE A 79 -8.66 -6.25 -0.78
N ALA A 80 -9.92 -6.07 -0.34
CA ALA A 80 -10.22 -5.24 0.81
C ALA A 80 -9.68 -5.84 2.12
N ALA A 81 -9.78 -7.15 2.30
CA ALA A 81 -9.22 -7.85 3.46
C ALA A 81 -7.68 -7.75 3.49
N TYR A 82 -7.04 -8.02 2.36
CA TYR A 82 -5.60 -7.82 2.16
C TYR A 82 -5.17 -6.40 2.51
N ALA A 83 -5.84 -5.38 1.96
CA ALA A 83 -5.47 -3.99 2.20
C ALA A 83 -5.67 -3.57 3.67
N ARG A 84 -6.70 -4.08 4.35
CA ARG A 84 -6.96 -3.80 5.77
C ARG A 84 -5.98 -4.48 6.72
N ALA A 85 -5.42 -5.62 6.33
CA ALA A 85 -4.44 -6.35 7.15
C ALA A 85 -3.05 -5.70 7.14
N ARG A 86 -2.88 -4.57 6.47
CA ARG A 86 -1.61 -3.87 6.31
C ARG A 86 -1.67 -2.48 6.92
N GLU A 87 -0.55 -2.09 7.52
CA GLU A 87 -0.34 -0.73 8.01
C GLU A 87 -0.15 0.26 6.84
N GLU A 88 0.52 -0.17 5.77
CA GLU A 88 0.73 0.65 4.56
C GLU A 88 0.70 -0.20 3.26
N PRO A 89 0.28 0.38 2.13
CA PRO A 89 0.42 -0.24 0.83
C PRO A 89 1.91 -0.48 0.46
N PRO A 90 2.23 -1.56 -0.26
CA PRO A 90 3.59 -1.78 -0.77
C PRO A 90 4.07 -0.66 -1.70
N PRO A 91 5.40 -0.48 -1.84
CA PRO A 91 5.97 0.52 -2.73
C PRO A 91 5.70 0.15 -4.20
N GLY A 92 4.74 0.85 -4.81
CA GLY A 92 4.42 0.72 -6.22
C GLY A 92 3.53 -0.48 -6.57
N TYR A 93 2.97 -0.44 -7.78
CA TYR A 93 1.90 -1.36 -8.17
C TYR A 93 2.33 -2.81 -8.36
N ARG A 94 3.59 -3.07 -8.75
CA ARG A 94 4.10 -4.45 -8.92
C ARG A 94 4.25 -5.16 -7.59
N ALA A 95 4.84 -4.48 -6.59
CA ALA A 95 4.94 -5.01 -5.23
C ALA A 95 3.55 -5.28 -4.65
N ASP A 96 2.60 -4.36 -4.84
CA ASP A 96 1.21 -4.55 -4.37
C ASP A 96 0.52 -5.77 -5.01
N ALA A 97 0.78 -6.01 -6.29
CA ALA A 97 0.22 -7.16 -6.99
C ALA A 97 0.86 -8.49 -6.56
N ASP A 98 2.18 -8.50 -6.35
CA ASP A 98 2.90 -9.68 -5.88
C ASP A 98 2.54 -10.04 -4.43
N ASP A 99 2.41 -9.04 -3.56
CA ASP A 99 1.96 -9.21 -2.18
C ASP A 99 0.51 -9.71 -2.12
N PHE A 100 -0.39 -9.17 -2.94
CA PHE A 100 -1.77 -9.69 -3.00
C PHE A 100 -1.81 -11.15 -3.47
N ALA A 101 -0.95 -11.53 -4.41
CA ALA A 101 -0.87 -12.93 -4.81
C ALA A 101 -0.30 -13.82 -3.70
N ALA A 102 0.67 -13.34 -2.91
CA ALA A 102 1.16 -14.05 -1.73
C ALA A 102 0.04 -14.22 -0.68
N TRP A 103 -0.73 -13.17 -0.42
CA TRP A 103 -1.91 -13.21 0.46
C TRP A 103 -2.93 -14.29 0.08
N LEU A 104 -3.19 -14.47 -1.23
CA LEU A 104 -4.09 -15.53 -1.71
C LEU A 104 -3.48 -16.93 -1.56
N ARG A 105 -2.16 -17.09 -1.74
CA ARG A 105 -1.46 -18.37 -1.54
C ARG A 105 -1.50 -18.82 -0.09
N GLU A 106 -1.25 -17.91 0.84
CA GLU A 106 -1.37 -18.17 2.28
C GLU A 106 -2.76 -18.64 2.68
N ARG A 107 -3.80 -18.29 1.90
CA ARG A 107 -5.20 -18.70 2.08
C ARG A 107 -5.59 -19.92 1.26
N GLY A 108 -4.64 -20.55 0.57
CA GLY A 108 -4.88 -21.71 -0.29
C GLY A 108 -5.73 -21.40 -1.53
N ARG A 109 -5.88 -20.12 -1.91
CA ARG A 109 -6.70 -19.69 -3.04
C ARG A 109 -5.92 -19.59 -4.35
N LEU A 110 -4.61 -19.44 -4.27
CA LEU A 110 -3.72 -19.45 -5.42
C LEU A 110 -2.68 -20.57 -5.23
N PRO A 111 -2.35 -21.38 -6.26
CA PRO A 111 -1.31 -22.39 -6.14
C PRO A 111 0.07 -21.75 -5.96
N ASP A 112 0.97 -22.52 -5.35
CA ASP A 112 2.36 -22.13 -5.25
C ASP A 112 2.98 -21.89 -6.63
N PRO A 113 3.84 -20.87 -6.77
CA PRO A 113 4.55 -20.68 -8.02
C PRO A 113 5.41 -21.93 -8.27
N PRO A 114 5.55 -22.38 -9.52
CA PRO A 114 6.41 -23.51 -9.83
C PRO A 114 7.80 -23.22 -9.25
N ARG A 115 8.34 -24.19 -8.50
CA ARG A 115 9.68 -24.08 -7.93
C ARG A 115 10.64 -23.67 -9.04
N ARG A 116 11.29 -22.50 -8.90
CA ARG A 116 12.33 -22.05 -9.83
C ARG A 116 13.36 -23.18 -9.91
N ARG A 117 13.41 -23.86 -11.06
CA ARG A 117 14.43 -24.89 -11.29
C ARG A 117 15.78 -24.23 -11.13
N ALA A 118 16.68 -24.86 -10.36
CA ALA A 118 18.04 -24.39 -10.26
C ALA A 118 18.59 -24.20 -11.68
N PRO A 119 19.18 -23.03 -11.98
CA PRO A 119 19.72 -22.81 -13.30
C PRO A 119 20.69 -23.93 -13.67
N TRP A 120 20.67 -24.37 -14.93
CA TRP A 120 21.49 -25.51 -15.38
C TRP A 120 22.98 -25.31 -15.06
N TRP A 121 23.47 -24.07 -15.08
CA TRP A 121 24.85 -23.72 -14.74
C TRP A 121 25.22 -23.91 -13.26
N ARG A 122 24.26 -23.95 -12.32
CA ARG A 122 24.55 -24.31 -10.92
C ARG A 122 24.93 -25.79 -10.76
N ARG A 123 24.64 -26.63 -11.75
CA ARG A 123 25.08 -28.04 -11.79
C ARG A 123 26.47 -28.19 -12.40
N LEU A 124 27.04 -27.11 -12.94
CA LEU A 124 28.35 -27.07 -13.60
C LEU A 124 29.42 -26.36 -12.75
N LEU A 125 29.05 -25.80 -11.60
CA LEU A 125 29.98 -25.29 -10.60
C LEU A 125 30.35 -26.46 -9.66
N PRO A 126 31.65 -26.79 -9.51
CA PRO A 126 32.12 -27.86 -8.64
C PRO A 126 31.89 -27.57 -7.15
#